data_AF-A0A7Y3K600-F1
#
_entry.id   AF-A0A7Y3K600-F1
#
_cell.length_a   1.000
_cell.length_b   1.000
_cell.length_c   1.000
_cell.angle_alpha   90.00
_cell.angle_beta   90.00
_cell.angle_gamma   90.00
#
_symmetry.space_group_name_H-M   'P 1'
#
loop_
_entity.id
_entity.type
_entity.pdbx_description
1 polymer ?
#
loop_
_entity_poly.entity_id
_entity_poly.type
_entity_poly.pdbx_seq_one_letter_code
_entity_poly.pdbx_strand_id
1 'polypeptide(L)' 'MDHNIPNSEEKYMKLALTLAARGRGWVEPNPMVGAILVRDKTIVG' A
#
# COMPACT_ATOMS: atom_id res chain seq x y z
N MET A 1 4.95 22.68 7.01
CA MET A 1 5.25 21.37 7.64
C MET A 1 3.96 20.89 8.28
N ASP A 2 3.02 20.57 7.41
CA ASP A 2 1.63 20.30 7.66
C ASP A 2 1.39 18.93 7.05
N HIS A 3 1.86 17.91 7.76
CA HIS A 3 1.59 16.51 7.45
C HIS A 3 0.17 16.19 7.94
N ASN A 4 -0.82 16.73 7.22
CA ASN A 4 -2.21 16.37 7.36
C ASN A 4 -2.81 16.24 5.95
N ILE A 5 -2.51 15.12 5.27
CA ILE A 5 -3.25 14.67 4.09
C ILE A 5 -4.11 13.45 4.47
N PRO A 6 -5.15 13.61 5.31
CA PRO A 6 -5.87 12.48 5.90
C PRO A 6 -6.75 11.69 4.91
N ASN A 7 -6.79 12.05 3.63
CA ASN A 7 -7.70 11.44 2.64
C ASN A 7 -7.03 10.73 1.45
N SER A 8 -5.75 11.00 1.18
CA SER A 8 -5.03 10.37 0.06
C SER A 8 -4.22 9.18 0.54
N GLU A 9 -3.53 9.34 1.66
CA GLU A 9 -2.62 8.33 2.22
C GLU A 9 -3.37 7.08 2.66
N GLU A 10 -4.57 7.23 3.26
CA GLU A 10 -5.40 6.09 3.64
C GLU A 10 -5.86 5.27 2.42
N LYS A 11 -6.21 5.94 1.31
CA LYS A 11 -6.58 5.26 0.05
C LYS A 11 -5.41 4.47 -0.51
N TYR A 12 -4.23 5.08 -0.51
CA TYR A 12 -2.99 4.43 -0.92
C TYR A 12 -2.67 3.23 -0.01
N MET A 13 -2.76 3.38 1.30
CA MET A 13 -2.52 2.29 2.25
C MET A 13 -3.52 1.14 2.08
N LYS A 14 -4.81 1.43 1.89
CA LYS A 14 -5.84 0.42 1.58
C LYS A 14 -5.49 -0.37 0.31
N LEU A 15 -4.95 0.29 -0.70
CA LEU A 15 -4.48 -0.37 -1.92
C LEU A 15 -3.27 -1.26 -1.65
N ALA A 16 -2.28 -0.79 -0.89
CA ALA A 16 -1.11 -1.60 -0.50
C ALA A 16 -1.50 -2.86 0.27
N LEU A 17 -2.45 -2.76 1.21
CA LEU A 17 -3.00 -3.91 1.94
C LEU A 17 -3.76 -4.87 1.01
N THR A 18 -4.50 -4.35 0.03
CA THR A 18 -5.17 -5.17 -0.99
C THR A 18 -4.16 -5.94 -1.83
N LEU A 19 -3.02 -5.33 -2.20
CA LEU A 19 -1.94 -6.02 -2.89
C LEU A 19 -1.31 -7.11 -2.01
N ALA A 20 -1.05 -6.81 -0.72
CA ALA A 20 -0.51 -7.78 0.23
C ALA A 20 -1.39 -9.03 0.35
N ALA A 21 -2.71 -8.85 0.43
CA ALA A 21 -3.68 -9.93 0.58
C ALA A 21 -3.64 -10.97 -0.56
N ARG A 22 -3.08 -10.62 -1.74
CA ARG A 22 -2.92 -11.55 -2.87
C ARG A 22 -1.91 -12.67 -2.58
N GLY A 23 -1.01 -12.47 -1.61
CA GLY A 23 -0.04 -13.49 -1.17
C GLY A 23 -0.63 -14.54 -0.22
N ARG A 24 -1.90 -14.42 0.20
CA ARG A 24 -2.49 -15.28 1.24
C ARG A 24 -2.42 -16.76 0.85
N GLY A 25 -1.80 -17.57 1.72
CA GLY A 25 -1.64 -19.02 1.53
C GLY A 25 -0.48 -19.42 0.60
N TRP A 26 0.30 -18.47 0.09
CA TRP A 26 1.44 -18.73 -0.81
C TRP A 26 2.78 -18.28 -0.25
N VAL A 27 2.77 -17.38 0.74
CA VAL A 27 3.98 -16.71 1.23
C VAL A 27 4.45 -17.23 2.58
N GLU A 28 3.78 -18.21 3.18
CA GLU A 28 4.16 -18.80 4.47
C GLU A 28 5.57 -19.43 4.41
N PRO A 29 6.43 -19.24 5.43
CA PRO A 29 6.19 -18.61 6.75
C PRO A 29 6.36 -17.08 6.78
N ASN A 30 6.57 -16.44 5.63
CA ASN A 30 6.81 -15.00 5.55
C ASN A 30 5.49 -14.20 5.64
N PRO A 31 5.52 -12.95 6.13
CA PRO A 31 4.35 -12.11 6.17
C PRO A 31 3.91 -11.71 4.75
N MET A 32 2.61 -11.45 4.60
CA MET A 32 2.09 -10.78 3.41
C MET A 32 2.49 -9.31 3.42
N VAL A 33 3.15 -8.87 2.35
CA VAL A 33 3.57 -7.47 2.19
C VAL A 33 3.13 -6.97 0.82
N GLY A 34 2.60 -5.76 0.79
CA GLY A 34 2.26 -5.02 -0.42
C GLY A 34 2.82 -3.61 -0.30
N ALA A 35 3.30 -3.07 -1.42
CA ALA A 35 3.91 -1.76 -1.49
C ALA A 35 3.37 -1.01 -2.71
N ILE A 36 3.41 0.31 -2.64
CA ILE A 36 3.11 1.22 -3.73
C ILE A 36 4.07 2.40 -3.67
N LEU A 37 4.44 2.93 -4.83
CA LEU A 37 5.27 4.11 -5.00
C LEU A 37 4.42 5.20 -5.66
N VAL A 38 4.28 6.34 -4.98
CA VAL A 38 3.47 7.46 -5.47
C VAL A 38 4.36 8.67 -5.77
N ARG A 39 4.20 9.25 -6.96
CA ARG A 39 4.82 10.51 -7.37
C ARG A 39 3.75 11.41 -7.97
N ASP A 40 3.66 12.65 -7.51
CA ASP A 40 2.69 13.63 -8.02
C ASP A 40 1.25 13.08 -8.07
N LYS A 41 0.84 12.41 -6.99
CA LYS A 41 -0.47 11.75 -6.83
C LYS A 41 -0.76 10.61 -7.84
N THR A 42 0.27 10.12 -8.52
CA THR A 42 0.19 9.01 -9.47
C THR A 42 0.97 7.82 -8.95
N ILE A 43 0.40 6.62 -9.04
CA ILE A 43 1.10 5.38 -8.69
C ILE A 43 2.04 5.03 -9.84
N VAL A 44 3.33 4.85 -9.53
CA VAL A 44 4.39 4.53 -10.50
C VAL A 44 5.05 3.17 -10.25
N GLY A 45 4.67 2.49 -9.16
CA GLY A 45 5.19 1.18 -8.76
C GLY A 45 4.49 0.63 -7.53
#